data_AF-A0A6B1I3H7-F1
#
_entry.id   AF-A0A6B1I3H7-F1
#
_cell.length_a   1.000
_cell.length_b   1.000
_cell.length_c   1.000
_cell.angle_alpha   90.00
_cell.angle_beta   90.00
_cell.angle_gamma   90.00
#
_symmetry.space_group_name_H-M   'P 1'
#
loop_
_entity.id
_entity.type
_entity.pdbx_description
1 polymer ?
#
loop_
_entity_poly.entity_id
_entity_poly.type
_entity_poly.pdbx_seq_one_letter_code
_entity_poly.pdbx_strand_id
1 'polypeptide(L)' 'MALVATIAISVVVLMPSCWVDHQALLYDIEQYLLDTDPETCEILLERIDTYNVQCGGALEILDCG' A
#
# COMPACT_ATOMS: atom_id res chain seq x y z
N MET A 1 30.23 39.41 -2.73
CA MET A 1 29.88 38.19 -3.48
C MET A 1 29.04 37.35 -2.55
N ALA A 2 27.73 37.47 -2.67
CA ALA A 2 26.78 36.88 -1.75
C ALA A 2 26.79 35.36 -1.93
N LEU A 3 27.21 34.63 -0.91
CA LEU A 3 26.89 33.21 -0.76
C LEU A 3 25.39 33.14 -0.45
N VAL A 4 24.58 33.15 -1.50
CA VAL A 4 23.20 32.70 -1.41
C VAL A 4 23.29 31.19 -1.25
N ALA A 5 23.43 30.74 0.00
CA ALA A 5 23.25 29.35 0.36
C ALA A 5 21.79 29.02 0.06
N THR A 6 21.54 28.46 -1.12
CA THR A 6 20.25 27.87 -1.47
C THR A 6 20.04 26.70 -0.52
N ILE A 7 19.35 26.97 0.59
CA ILE A 7 18.87 25.94 1.50
C ILE A 7 17.86 25.14 0.68
N ALA A 8 18.30 24.01 0.13
CA ALA A 8 17.42 23.03 -0.47
C ALA A 8 16.57 22.45 0.67
N ILE A 9 15.37 22.99 0.85
CA ILE A 9 14.39 22.44 1.78
C ILE A 9 13.88 21.15 1.14
N SER A 10 14.55 20.04 1.42
CA SER A 10 14.00 18.72 1.15
C SER A 10 12.84 18.51 2.11
N VAL A 11 11.61 18.72 1.63
CA VAL A 11 10.41 18.31 2.34
C VAL A 11 10.38 16.79 2.31
N VAL A 12 10.80 16.16 3.42
CA VAL A 12 10.60 14.72 3.61
C VAL A 12 9.12 14.53 3.92
N VAL A 13 8.35 14.08 2.92
CA VAL A 13 6.96 13.66 3.13
C VAL A 13 7.02 12.32 3.86
N LEU A 14 6.88 12.36 5.19
CA LEU A 14 6.66 11.17 6.00
C LEU A 14 5.25 10.65 5.70
N MET A 15 5.13 9.80 4.66
CA MET A 15 3.90 9.06 4.44
C MET A 15 3.76 8.03 5.56
N PRO A 16 2.61 7.95 6.25
CA PRO A 16 2.36 6.89 7.22
C PRO A 16 2.54 5.53 6.54
N SER A 17 3.18 4.57 7.20
CA SER A 17 3.37 3.20 6.64
C SER A 17 2.04 2.61 6.16
N CYS A 18 1.00 2.74 6.98
CA CYS A 18 -0.35 2.30 6.63
C CYS A 18 -0.94 2.93 5.37
N TRP A 19 -0.55 4.15 5.00
CA TRP A 19 -0.99 4.75 3.74
C TRP A 19 -0.30 4.10 2.53
N VAL A 20 1.00 3.84 2.66
CA VAL A 20 1.78 3.16 1.62
C VAL A 20 1.28 1.73 1.44
N ASP A 21 1.08 1.01 2.54
CA ASP A 21 0.56 -0.35 2.53
C ASP A 21 -0.85 -0.41 1.94
N HIS A 22 -1.71 0.57 2.26
CA HIS A 22 -3.04 0.67 1.67
C HIS A 22 -3.00 0.83 0.15
N GLN A 23 -2.14 1.71 -0.38
CA GLN A 23 -2.03 1.88 -1.85
C GLN A 23 -1.43 0.66 -2.54
N ALA A 24 -0.46 0.00 -1.92
CA ALA A 24 0.10 -1.24 -2.46
C ALA A 24 -0.98 -2.34 -2.52
N LEU A 25 -1.79 -2.48 -1.46
CA LEU A 25 -2.91 -3.42 -1.41
C LEU A 25 -3.96 -3.16 -2.49
N LEU A 26 -4.34 -1.90 -2.72
CA LEU A 26 -5.27 -1.56 -3.80
C LEU A 26 -4.73 -1.95 -5.17
N TYR A 27 -3.44 -1.73 -5.41
CA TYR A 27 -2.79 -2.16 -6.65
C TYR A 27 -2.80 -3.68 -6.80
N ASP A 28 -2.43 -4.42 -5.74
CA ASP A 28 -2.42 -5.88 -5.76
C ASP A 28 -3.85 -6.44 -6.01
N ILE A 29 -4.88 -5.83 -5.42
CA ILE A 29 -6.30 -6.16 -5.68
C ILE A 29 -6.67 -5.90 -7.15
N GLU A 30 -6.29 -4.76 -7.71
CA GLU A 30 -6.54 -4.47 -9.12
C GLU A 30 -5.85 -5.48 -10.05
N GLN A 31 -4.62 -5.88 -9.76
CA GLN A 31 -3.91 -6.90 -10.54
C GLN A 31 -4.59 -8.27 -10.43
N TYR A 32 -5.00 -8.67 -9.23
CA TYR A 32 -5.75 -9.91 -9.02
C TYR A 32 -7.06 -9.93 -9.84
N LEU A 33 -7.80 -8.83 -9.87
CA LEU A 33 -9.03 -8.72 -10.65
C LEU A 33 -8.81 -8.80 -12.17
N LEU A 34 -7.60 -8.51 -12.66
CA LEU A 34 -7.25 -8.58 -14.08
C LEU A 34 -6.82 -9.99 -14.49
N ASP A 35 -5.96 -10.64 -13.70
CA ASP A 35 -5.37 -11.92 -14.07
C ASP A 35 -6.11 -13.13 -13.46
N THR A 36 -6.96 -12.91 -12.45
CA THR A 36 -7.82 -13.90 -11.77
C THR A 36 -7.09 -15.19 -11.37
N ASP A 37 -5.82 -15.09 -11.02
CA ASP A 37 -5.00 -16.23 -10.62
C ASP A 37 -5.31 -16.64 -9.15
N PRO A 38 -5.82 -17.86 -8.89
CA PRO A 38 -6.24 -18.27 -7.56
C PRO A 38 -5.09 -18.34 -6.54
N GLU A 39 -3.87 -18.63 -6.98
CA GLU A 39 -2.69 -18.64 -6.09
C GLU A 39 -2.38 -17.22 -5.59
N THR A 40 -2.62 -16.21 -6.42
CA THR A 40 -2.49 -14.80 -6.07
C THR A 40 -3.50 -14.35 -5.01
N CYS A 41 -4.69 -14.97 -4.96
CA CYS A 41 -5.74 -14.57 -4.02
C CYS A 41 -5.45 -14.91 -2.56
N GLU A 42 -4.92 -16.10 -2.27
CA GLU A 42 -4.58 -16.49 -0.90
C GLU A 42 -3.50 -15.58 -0.31
N ILE A 43 -2.48 -15.24 -1.12
CA ILE A 43 -1.41 -14.32 -0.72
C ILE A 43 -1.97 -12.91 -0.47
N LEU A 44 -2.96 -12.49 -1.25
CA LEU A 44 -3.62 -11.20 -1.09
C LEU A 44 -4.46 -11.15 0.18
N LEU A 45 -5.19 -12.23 0.50
CA LEU A 45 -5.94 -12.36 1.76
C LEU A 45 -5.04 -12.23 2.99
N GLU A 46 -3.91 -12.94 3.03
CA GLU A 46 -2.97 -12.84 4.17
C GLU A 46 -2.44 -11.41 4.35
N ARG A 47 -2.19 -10.71 3.23
CA ARG A 47 -1.75 -9.30 3.25
C ARG A 47 -2.85 -8.37 3.76
N ILE A 48 -4.09 -8.59 3.36
CA ILE A 48 -5.26 -7.82 3.83
C ILE A 48 -5.44 -8.01 5.33
N ASP A 49 -5.39 -9.24 5.85
CA ASP A 49 -5.53 -9.49 7.28
C ASP A 49 -4.41 -8.82 8.08
N THR A 50 -3.17 -8.97 7.60
CA THR A 50 -2.01 -8.30 8.19
C THR A 50 -2.19 -6.78 8.24
N TYR A 51 -2.66 -6.17 7.15
CA TYR A 51 -2.96 -4.75 7.10
C TYR A 51 -4.10 -4.35 8.04
N ASN A 52 -5.20 -5.10 8.08
CA ASN A 52 -6.33 -4.80 8.94
C ASN A 52 -5.93 -4.84 10.42
N VAL A 53 -5.11 -5.81 10.84
CA VAL A 53 -4.56 -5.90 12.20
C VAL A 53 -3.63 -4.73 12.51
N GLN A 54 -2.70 -4.39 11.59
CA GLN A 54 -1.67 -3.37 11.86
C GLN A 54 -2.20 -1.93 11.75
N CYS A 55 -3.14 -1.69 10.84
CA CYS A 55 -3.57 -0.35 10.47
C CYS A 55 -5.03 -0.05 10.86
N GLY A 56 -5.75 -1.00 11.46
CA GLY A 56 -7.17 -0.85 11.79
C GLY A 56 -8.05 -0.71 10.54
N GLY A 57 -7.61 -1.34 9.44
CA GLY A 57 -8.33 -1.36 8.17
C GLY A 57 -9.59 -2.24 8.22
N ALA A 58 -10.41 -2.12 7.18
CA ALA A 58 -11.62 -2.93 6.97
C ALA A 58 -11.70 -3.43 5.52
N LEU A 59 -10.55 -3.73 4.91
CA LEU A 59 -10.51 -4.32 3.58
C LEU A 59 -10.92 -5.79 3.68
N GLU A 60 -11.72 -6.27 2.73
CA GLU A 60 -12.19 -7.65 2.69
C GLU A 60 -12.33 -8.10 1.24
N ILE A 61 -11.90 -9.33 0.94
CA ILE A 61 -12.19 -10.01 -0.32
C ILE A 61 -13.24 -11.07 0.00
N LEU A 62 -14.35 -11.05 -0.74
CA LEU A 62 -15.51 -11.90 -0.47
C LEU A 62 -15.29 -13.36 -0.87
N ASP A 63 -14.48 -13.61 -1.90
CA ASP A 63 -14.20 -14.96 -2.39
C ASP A 63 -12.92 -14.99 -3.23
N CYS A 64 -12.17 -16.08 -3.13
CA CYS A 64 -10.96 -16.35 -3.92
C CYS A 64 -11.19 -17.39 -5.03
N GLY A 65 -12.44 -17.86 -5.20
CA GLY A 65 -12.84 -18.81 -6.23
C GLY A 65 -14.01 -19.69 -5.82
#